data_AF-A0A1W9PFX6-F1
#
_entry.id   AF-A0A1W9PFX6-F1
#
_cell.length_a   1.000
_cell.length_b   1.000
_cell.length_c   1.000
_cell.angle_alpha   90.00
_cell.angle_beta   90.00
_cell.angle_gamma   90.00
#
_symmetry.space_group_name_H-M   'P 1'
#
loop_
_entity.id
_entity.type
_entity.pdbx_description
1 polymer ?
#
loop_
_entity_poly.entity_id
_entity_poly.type
_entity_poly.pdbx_seq_one_letter_code
_entity_poly.pdbx_strand_id
1 'polypeptide(L)'
;AVQEGDYSKSYLSRYERQWYKEEGNNHKVFYRLKQAVYKLTDDDLNRTAEAVLKLPQPKRTIVNVFKAALINNPKLIIDAIKVFKDQTFAVFEPLT
;
A
#
# COMPACT_ATOMS: atom_id res chain seq x y z
N ALA A 1 8.90 17.85 -26.23
CA ALA A 1 10.27 18.39 -26.05
C ALA A 1 11.01 18.35 -27.38
N VAL A 2 11.45 17.18 -27.86
CA VAL A 2 12.21 17.08 -29.13
C VAL A 2 11.44 17.63 -30.34
N GLN A 3 10.20 17.18 -30.54
CA GLN A 3 9.34 17.67 -31.63
C GLN A 3 9.00 19.16 -31.53
N GLU A 4 8.89 19.67 -30.30
CA GLU A 4 8.50 21.05 -30.00
C GLU A 4 9.72 22.00 -29.90
N GLY A 5 10.94 21.47 -30.01
CA GLY A 5 12.19 22.22 -29.82
C GLY A 5 12.40 22.82 -28.41
N ASP A 6 11.48 22.60 -27.47
CA ASP A 6 11.53 23.17 -26.12
C ASP A 6 12.03 22.15 -25.08
N TYR A 7 13.24 22.40 -24.60
CA TYR A 7 13.93 21.63 -23.57
C TYR A 7 14.04 22.39 -22.24
N SER A 8 13.31 23.50 -22.10
CA SER A 8 13.32 24.29 -20.88
C SER A 8 12.82 23.46 -19.69
N LYS A 9 13.32 23.81 -18.49
CA LYS A 9 12.88 23.19 -17.24
C LYS A 9 11.36 23.26 -17.05
N SER A 10 10.74 24.38 -17.42
CA SER A 10 9.29 24.58 -17.30
C SER A 10 8.52 23.61 -18.20
N TYR A 11 8.99 23.37 -19.42
CA TYR A 11 8.38 22.41 -20.34
C TYR A 11 8.55 20.97 -19.85
N LEU A 12 9.77 20.56 -19.48
CA LEU A 12 10.06 19.18 -19.02
C LEU A 12 9.35 18.85 -17.69
N SER A 13 9.20 19.82 -16.79
CA SER A 13 8.48 19.62 -15.51
C SER A 13 7.00 19.24 -15.67
N ARG A 14 6.41 19.41 -16.86
CA ARG A 14 5.03 18.97 -17.15
C ARG A 14 4.90 17.46 -17.02
N TYR A 15 5.86 16.72 -17.60
CA TYR A 15 5.88 15.27 -17.49
C TYR A 15 6.04 14.82 -16.04
N GLU A 16 6.98 15.43 -15.30
CA GLU A 16 7.17 15.14 -13.87
C GLU A 16 5.87 15.31 -13.07
N ARG A 17 5.15 16.43 -13.28
CA ARG A 17 3.86 16.68 -12.61
C ARG A 17 2.81 15.63 -12.97
N GLN A 18 2.74 15.25 -14.25
CA GLN A 18 1.81 14.23 -14.72
C GLN A 18 2.14 12.87 -14.09
N TRP A 19 3.41 12.46 -14.12
CA TRP A 19 3.87 11.21 -13.52
C TRP A 19 3.58 11.16 -12.01
N TYR A 20 3.82 12.25 -11.27
CA TYR A 20 3.49 12.32 -9.85
C TYR A 20 2.00 12.20 -9.58
N LYS A 21 1.17 12.80 -10.44
CA LYS A 21 -0.29 12.73 -10.33
C LYS A 21 -0.79 11.31 -10.60
N GLU A 22 -0.24 10.64 -11.60
CA GLU A 22 -0.66 9.30 -12.01
C GLU A 22 -0.16 8.23 -11.02
N GLU A 23 1.15 8.14 -10.76
CA GLU A 23 1.73 7.04 -9.98
C GLU A 23 2.70 7.46 -8.87
N GLY A 24 3.38 8.61 -8.99
CA GLY A 24 4.39 8.99 -7.99
C GLY A 24 3.82 9.15 -6.57
N ASN A 25 2.56 9.57 -6.44
CA ASN A 25 1.88 9.62 -5.14
C ASN A 25 1.57 8.24 -4.57
N ASN A 26 1.20 7.27 -5.41
CA ASN A 26 0.98 5.89 -4.99
C ASN A 26 2.29 5.27 -4.50
N HIS A 27 3.38 5.46 -5.23
CA HIS A 27 4.71 4.99 -4.80
C HIS A 27 5.14 5.55 -3.45
N LYS A 28 4.83 6.82 -3.14
CA LYS A 28 5.10 7.38 -1.80
C LYS A 28 4.31 6.65 -0.71
N VAL A 29 3.05 6.28 -0.97
CA VAL A 29 2.23 5.50 -0.02
C VAL A 29 2.81 4.10 0.16
N PHE A 30 3.09 3.39 -0.93
CA PHE A 30 3.72 2.06 -0.89
C PHE A 30 5.05 2.07 -0.16
N TYR A 31 5.88 3.10 -0.36
CA TYR A 31 7.14 3.23 0.35
C TYR A 31 6.94 3.35 1.86
N ARG A 32 5.99 4.16 2.33
CA ARG A 32 5.68 4.26 3.77
C ARG A 32 5.18 2.93 4.34
N LEU A 33 4.32 2.22 3.62
CA LEU A 33 3.83 0.91 4.02
C LEU A 33 4.98 -0.11 4.11
N LYS A 34 5.84 -0.17 3.09
CA LYS A 34 7.05 -1.01 3.09
C LYS A 34 7.91 -0.75 4.33
N GLN A 35 8.21 0.52 4.60
CA GLN A 35 9.04 0.91 5.74
C GLN A 35 8.44 0.49 7.09
N ALA A 36 7.12 0.46 7.20
CA ALA A 36 6.45 0.00 8.41
C ALA A 36 6.46 -1.53 8.51
N VAL A 37 6.18 -2.25 7.41
CA VAL A 37 6.22 -3.71 7.37
C VAL A 37 7.63 -4.23 7.69
N TYR A 38 8.68 -3.57 7.18
CA TYR A 38 10.07 -3.96 7.43
C TYR A 38 10.52 -3.77 8.89
N LYS A 39 9.72 -3.09 9.72
CA LYS A 39 9.98 -2.89 11.15
C LYS A 39 9.17 -3.84 12.03
N LEU A 40 8.29 -4.66 11.45
CA LEU A 40 7.54 -5.65 12.20
C LEU A 40 8.49 -6.75 12.65
N THR A 41 8.41 -7.09 13.93
CA THR A 41 9.11 -8.24 14.49
C THR A 41 8.36 -9.53 14.18
N ASP A 42 9.00 -10.68 14.39
CA ASP A 42 8.33 -11.98 14.28
C ASP A 42 7.11 -12.06 15.21
N ASP A 43 7.20 -11.49 16.42
CA ASP A 43 6.07 -11.41 17.35
C ASP A 43 4.92 -10.57 16.81
N ASP A 44 5.21 -9.46 16.12
CA ASP A 44 4.18 -8.66 15.46
C ASP A 44 3.50 -9.44 14.33
N LEU A 45 4.27 -10.19 13.55
CA LEU A 45 3.77 -11.03 12.46
C LEU A 45 2.89 -12.17 12.99
N ASN A 46 3.34 -12.86 14.04
CA ASN A 46 2.59 -13.94 14.70
C ASN A 46 1.26 -13.43 15.28
N ARG A 47 1.31 -12.32 16.03
CA ARG A 47 0.11 -11.66 16.58
C ARG A 47 -0.85 -11.21 15.47
N THR A 48 -0.33 -10.72 14.35
CA THR A 48 -1.13 -10.37 13.17
C THR A 48 -1.83 -11.60 12.61
N ALA A 49 -1.11 -12.70 12.42
CA ALA A 49 -1.67 -13.95 11.89
C ALA A 49 -2.78 -14.47 12.80
N GLU A 50 -2.55 -14.53 14.12
CA GLU A 50 -3.57 -14.92 15.09
C GLU A 50 -4.82 -14.03 15.03
N ALA A 51 -4.64 -12.72 14.93
CA ALA A 51 -5.76 -11.77 14.84
C ALA A 51 -6.58 -11.98 13.56
N VAL A 52 -5.93 -12.24 12.43
CA VAL A 52 -6.59 -12.45 11.14
C VAL A 52 -7.27 -13.82 11.08
N LEU A 53 -6.67 -14.87 11.64
CA LEU A 53 -7.27 -16.21 11.70
C LEU A 53 -8.58 -16.24 12.52
N LYS A 54 -8.71 -15.37 13.52
CA LYS A 54 -9.96 -15.20 14.29
C LYS A 54 -11.09 -14.57 13.47
N LEU A 55 -10.79 -13.92 12.33
CA LEU A 55 -11.81 -13.37 11.45
C LEU A 55 -12.47 -14.49 10.62
N PRO A 56 -13.79 -14.38 10.34
CA PRO A 56 -14.46 -15.22 9.34
C PRO A 56 -13.74 -15.15 7.99
N GLN A 57 -13.74 -16.25 7.21
CA GLN A 57 -13.02 -16.36 5.93
C GLN A 57 -13.21 -15.14 5.00
N PRO A 58 -14.43 -14.61 4.77
CA PRO A 58 -14.64 -13.46 3.88
C PRO A 58 -14.03 -12.15 4.39
N LYS A 59 -13.65 -12.10 5.68
CA LYS A 59 -13.02 -10.95 6.31
C LYS A 59 -11.49 -11.08 6.38
N ARG A 60 -10.90 -12.18 5.93
CA ARG A 60 -9.43 -12.37 5.88
C ARG A 60 -8.83 -11.69 4.65
N THR A 61 -9.01 -10.37 4.56
CA THR A 61 -8.56 -9.53 3.45
C THR A 61 -7.22 -8.87 3.76
N ILE A 62 -6.48 -8.45 2.74
CA ILE A 62 -5.20 -7.74 2.93
C ILE A 62 -5.37 -6.45 3.75
N VAL A 63 -6.51 -5.76 3.61
CA VAL A 63 -6.85 -4.58 4.40
C VAL A 63 -6.95 -4.91 5.89
N ASN A 64 -7.55 -6.05 6.24
CA ASN A 64 -7.66 -6.48 7.63
C ASN A 64 -6.33 -7.01 8.19
N VAL A 65 -5.46 -7.59 7.34
CA VAL A 65 -4.06 -7.90 7.70
C VAL A 65 -3.32 -6.62 8.09
N PHE A 66 -3.36 -5.58 7.24
CA PHE A 66 -2.71 -4.30 7.53
C PHE A 66 -3.30 -3.61 8.76
N LYS A 67 -4.62 -3.67 8.97
CA LYS A 67 -5.27 -3.14 10.19
C LYS A 67 -4.74 -3.80 11.45
N ALA A 68 -4.56 -5.13 11.44
CA ALA A 68 -4.02 -5.86 12.58
C ALA A 68 -2.54 -5.55 12.80
N ALA A 69 -1.72 -5.60 11.73
CA ALA A 69 -0.28 -5.38 11.81
C ALA A 69 0.11 -3.95 12.21
N LEU A 70 -0.65 -2.96 11.73
CA LEU A 70 -0.34 -1.54 11.90
C LEU A 70 -1.24 -0.85 12.93
N ILE A 71 -1.82 -1.60 13.87
CA ILE A 71 -2.72 -1.06 14.91
C ILE A 71 -2.10 0.09 15.70
N ASN A 72 -0.77 0.07 15.88
CA ASN A 72 0.00 1.11 16.57
C ASN A 72 0.29 2.34 15.68
N ASN A 73 -0.04 2.30 14.38
CA ASN A 73 0.19 3.37 13.41
C ASN A 73 -1.07 3.66 12.55
N PRO A 74 -2.13 4.25 13.13
CA PRO A 74 -3.42 4.42 12.44
C PRO A 74 -3.36 5.19 11.12
N LYS A 75 -2.43 6.13 10.97
CA LYS A 75 -2.23 6.87 9.70
C LYS A 75 -1.87 5.93 8.55
N LEU A 76 -1.07 4.89 8.81
CA LEU A 76 -0.66 3.93 7.79
C LEU A 76 -1.78 2.93 7.44
N ILE A 77 -2.74 2.72 8.34
CA ILE A 77 -3.95 1.94 8.04
C ILE A 77 -4.77 2.64 6.95
N ILE A 78 -4.91 3.98 7.04
CA ILE A 78 -5.62 4.77 6.03
C ILE A 78 -4.91 4.66 4.67
N ASP A 79 -3.58 4.76 4.68
CA ASP A 79 -2.74 4.55 3.50
C ASP A 79 -2.97 3.16 2.87
N ALA A 80 -3.01 2.10 3.69
CA ALA A 80 -3.28 0.74 3.22
C ALA A 80 -4.70 0.59 2.65
N ILE A 81 -5.72 1.15 3.29
CA ILE A 81 -7.09 1.14 2.78
C ILE A 81 -7.16 1.85 1.42
N LYS A 82 -6.52 3.00 1.27
CA LYS A 82 -6.52 3.76 0.01
C LYS A 82 -5.99 2.93 -1.17
N VAL A 83 -4.94 2.16 -0.92
CA VAL A 83 -4.27 1.35 -1.94
C VAL A 83 -4.96 0.01 -2.19
N PHE A 84 -5.49 -0.62 -1.14
CA PHE A 84 -5.99 -1.99 -1.19
C PHE A 84 -7.51 -2.11 -1.05
N LYS A 85 -8.27 -1.01 -1.10
CA LYS A 85 -9.75 -1.01 -0.98
C LYS A 85 -10.45 -2.00 -1.91
N ASP A 86 -9.88 -2.27 -3.08
CA ASP A 86 -10.47 -3.12 -4.12
C ASP A 86 -9.94 -4.58 -4.03
N GLN A 87 -8.95 -4.86 -3.19
CA GLN A 87 -8.43 -6.21 -2.92
C GLN A 87 -9.23 -6.86 -1.78
N THR A 88 -10.49 -7.19 -2.08
CA THR A 88 -11.44 -7.67 -1.08
C THR A 88 -11.52 -9.19 -0.96
N PHE A 89 -10.93 -9.99 -1.86
CA PHE A 89 -11.22 -11.44 -1.88
C PHE A 89 -10.08 -12.43 -2.18
N ALA A 90 -8.82 -12.01 -2.38
CA ALA A 90 -7.84 -12.90 -3.02
C ALA A 90 -6.53 -13.12 -2.24
N VAL A 91 -6.55 -13.31 -0.91
CA VAL A 91 -5.29 -13.64 -0.19
C VAL A 91 -5.20 -15.12 0.20
N PHE A 92 -6.32 -15.83 0.37
CA PHE A 92 -6.29 -17.22 0.83
C PHE A 92 -7.43 -18.03 0.22
N GLU A 93 -7.27 -18.49 -1.03
CA GLU A 93 -7.86 -19.78 -1.36
C GLU A 93 -7.13 -20.83 -0.52
N PRO A 94 -7.84 -21.70 0.21
CA PRO A 94 -7.19 -22.76 0.96
C PRO A 94 -6.42 -23.65 -0.02
N LEU A 95 -5.16 -23.96 0.29
CA LEU A 95 -4.44 -25.03 -0.41
C LEU A 95 -5.23 -26.32 -0.15
N THR A 96 -6.03 -26.73 -1.14
CA THR A 96 -6.65 -28.06 -1.21
C THR A 96 -5.59 -29.09 -1.52
#